data_AF-A0A356X5A4-F1
#
_entry.id   AF-A0A356X5A4-F1
#
_cell.length_a   1.000
_cell.length_b   1.000
_cell.length_c   1.000
_cell.angle_alpha   90.00
_cell.angle_beta   90.00
_cell.angle_gamma   90.00
#
_symmetry.space_group_name_H-M   'P 1'
#
loop_
_entity.id
_entity.type
_entity.pdbx_description
1 polymer ?
#
loop_
_entity_poly.entity_id
_entity_poly.type
_entity_poly.pdbx_seq_one_letter_code
_entity_poly.pdbx_strand_id
1 'polypeptide(L)'
;MKNIFGLSLLAMLLTVGCGPSEKEIFDKAMDIHERVITLDTHVDINVNNFTEEKNYTQRLDTQVDLIKMEEGGLDVAWLVVYTGQDTLSEEGYAAAYENADAKFKAIHRLVEELAPNEMELATTSAEVRRIVAEGKKVAMIGVENAS
;
A
#
# COMPACT_ATOMS: atom_id res chain seq x y z
N MET A 1 11.43 69.62 -18.22
CA MET A 1 12.27 68.57 -17.60
C MET A 1 11.40 67.70 -16.71
N LYS A 2 11.35 66.38 -16.99
CA LYS A 2 11.01 65.23 -16.11
C LYS A 2 9.71 65.34 -15.29
N ASN A 3 8.70 64.48 -15.52
CA ASN A 3 8.69 63.13 -14.95
C ASN A 3 7.74 62.21 -15.73
N ILE A 4 8.31 61.35 -16.58
CA ILE A 4 7.62 60.22 -17.26
C ILE A 4 7.90 58.88 -16.53
N PHE A 5 8.62 58.92 -15.40
CA PHE A 5 9.16 57.71 -14.74
C PHE A 5 8.20 56.97 -13.79
N GLY A 6 6.90 57.31 -13.76
CA GLY A 6 5.97 56.80 -12.75
C GLY A 6 5.13 55.56 -13.12
N LEU A 7 5.10 55.15 -14.39
CA LEU A 7 4.08 54.18 -14.85
C LEU A 7 4.59 52.78 -15.22
N SER A 8 5.90 52.51 -15.12
CA SER A 8 6.48 51.26 -15.64
C SER A 8 6.61 50.13 -14.61
N LEU A 9 6.26 50.34 -13.33
CA LEU A 9 6.49 49.35 -12.27
C LEU A 9 5.23 48.57 -11.84
N LEU A 10 4.04 48.91 -12.36
CA LEU A 10 2.78 48.26 -11.96
C LEU A 10 2.34 47.11 -12.89
N ALA A 11 2.98 46.93 -14.05
CA ALA A 11 2.61 45.90 -15.02
C ALA A 11 3.35 44.56 -14.85
N MET A 12 4.26 44.44 -13.88
CA MET A 12 5.15 43.28 -13.73
C MET A 12 4.85 42.46 -12.46
N LEU A 13 3.57 42.39 -12.05
CA LEU A 13 3.12 41.65 -10.88
C LEU A 13 1.81 40.84 -11.11
N LEU A 14 1.55 40.41 -12.35
CA LEU A 14 0.36 39.60 -12.68
C LEU A 14 0.68 38.24 -13.34
N THR A 15 1.94 37.79 -13.31
CA THR A 15 2.33 36.45 -13.82
C THR A 15 2.40 35.38 -12.73
N VAL A 16 1.75 35.59 -11.57
CA VAL A 16 1.68 34.57 -10.52
C VAL A 16 0.65 33.51 -10.93
N GLY A 17 1.15 32.41 -11.50
CA GLY A 17 0.55 31.08 -11.35
C GLY A 17 -0.33 30.56 -12.49
N CYS A 18 0.21 30.40 -13.72
CA CYS A 18 -0.43 29.59 -14.77
C CYS A 18 -0.09 28.10 -14.58
N GLY A 19 -0.38 27.57 -13.39
CA GLY A 19 -0.28 26.15 -13.07
C GLY A 19 -1.65 25.59 -12.71
N PRO A 20 -1.89 24.28 -12.87
CA PRO A 20 -3.13 23.67 -12.42
C PRO A 20 -3.29 23.90 -10.92
N SER A 21 -4.52 24.21 -10.52
CA SER A 21 -4.91 24.30 -9.12
C SER A 21 -4.72 22.96 -8.41
N GLU A 22 -4.58 23.00 -7.08
CA GLU A 22 -4.50 21.80 -6.26
C GLU A 22 -5.67 20.85 -6.51
N LYS A 23 -6.89 21.40 -6.68
CA LYS A 23 -8.08 20.62 -7.03
C LYS A 23 -7.93 19.91 -8.38
N GLU A 24 -7.45 20.60 -9.41
CA GLU A 24 -7.25 19.99 -10.74
C GLU A 24 -6.19 18.88 -10.71
N ILE A 25 -5.13 19.06 -9.91
CA ILE A 25 -4.11 18.01 -9.71
C ILE A 25 -4.72 16.81 -8.99
N PHE A 26 -5.50 17.05 -7.93
CA PHE A 26 -6.16 16.01 -7.16
C PHE A 26 -7.19 15.23 -7.99
N ASP A 27 -8.09 15.94 -8.68
CA ASP A 27 -9.11 15.32 -9.55
C ASP A 27 -8.44 14.44 -10.62
N LYS A 28 -7.35 14.93 -11.23
CA LYS A 28 -6.58 14.18 -12.22
C LYS A 28 -5.89 12.95 -11.62
N ALA A 29 -5.36 13.06 -10.41
CA ALA A 29 -4.76 11.93 -9.71
C ALA A 29 -5.83 10.85 -9.43
N MET A 30 -7.01 11.26 -8.97
CA MET A 30 -8.12 10.35 -8.69
C MET A 30 -8.64 9.64 -9.96
N ASP A 31 -8.80 10.38 -11.07
CA ASP A 31 -9.18 9.77 -12.35
C ASP A 31 -8.19 8.70 -12.83
N ILE A 32 -6.88 8.90 -12.60
CA ILE A 32 -5.88 7.87 -12.91
C ILE A 32 -6.05 6.70 -11.96
N HIS A 33 -6.19 6.98 -10.66
CA HIS A 33 -6.28 5.99 -9.60
C HIS A 33 -7.46 5.02 -9.81
N GLU A 34 -8.63 5.54 -10.21
CA GLU A 34 -9.83 4.74 -10.51
C GLU A 34 -9.70 3.83 -11.75
N ARG A 35 -8.72 4.08 -12.63
CA ARG A 35 -8.56 3.37 -13.92
C ARG A 35 -7.39 2.38 -13.93
N VAL A 36 -6.57 2.35 -12.88
CA VAL A 36 -5.38 1.51 -12.80
C VAL A 36 -5.49 0.54 -11.64
N ILE A 37 -4.77 -0.58 -11.72
CA ILE A 37 -4.54 -1.44 -10.56
C ILE A 37 -3.37 -0.84 -9.79
N THR A 38 -3.62 -0.44 -8.55
CA THR A 38 -2.58 0.07 -7.65
C THR A 38 -1.96 -1.08 -6.88
N LEU A 39 -0.66 -0.97 -6.59
CA LEU A 39 0.04 -1.98 -5.81
C LEU A 39 1.14 -1.35 -4.96
N ASP A 40 1.31 -1.91 -3.77
CA ASP A 40 2.47 -1.70 -2.92
C ASP A 40 3.27 -3.01 -2.84
N THR A 41 4.55 -2.94 -3.18
CA THR A 41 5.45 -4.11 -3.20
C THR A 41 6.00 -4.47 -1.84
N HIS A 42 5.71 -3.69 -0.79
CA HIS A 42 6.31 -3.92 0.52
C HIS A 42 5.44 -3.39 1.67
N VAL A 43 4.57 -4.25 2.20
CA VAL A 43 3.75 -3.99 3.39
C VAL A 43 4.21 -4.91 4.53
N ASP A 44 4.90 -4.32 5.49
CA ASP A 44 5.31 -5.00 6.72
C ASP A 44 4.11 -5.43 7.56
N ILE A 45 4.16 -6.66 8.06
CA ILE A 45 3.09 -7.24 8.88
C ILE A 45 3.59 -7.70 10.25
N ASN A 46 2.69 -7.63 11.23
CA ASN A 46 2.86 -8.20 12.55
C ASN A 46 1.80 -9.29 12.76
N VAL A 47 2.23 -10.52 13.07
CA VAL A 47 1.35 -11.69 13.24
C VAL A 47 0.27 -11.49 14.33
N ASN A 48 0.53 -10.60 15.30
CA ASN A 48 -0.45 -10.23 16.34
C ASN A 48 -1.67 -9.45 15.79
N ASN A 49 -1.65 -9.06 14.52
CA ASN A 49 -2.75 -8.42 13.81
C ASN A 49 -3.44 -9.40 12.84
N PHE A 50 -3.41 -10.70 13.12
CA PHE A 50 -4.04 -11.76 12.32
C PHE A 50 -4.75 -12.78 13.23
N THR A 51 -5.34 -12.30 14.33
CA THR A 51 -6.13 -13.12 15.26
C THR A 51 -7.62 -12.96 14.97
N GLU A 52 -8.46 -13.75 15.65
CA GLU A 52 -9.92 -13.62 15.51
C GLU A 52 -10.40 -12.24 16.02
N GLU A 53 -9.80 -11.75 17.10
CA GLU A 53 -10.15 -10.50 17.75
C GLU A 53 -9.51 -9.28 17.07
N LYS A 54 -8.26 -9.42 16.60
CA LYS A 54 -7.47 -8.33 16.03
C LYS A 54 -6.89 -8.71 14.68
N ASN A 55 -7.49 -8.18 13.61
CA ASN A 55 -7.07 -8.44 12.24
C ASN A 55 -7.40 -7.33 11.24
N TYR A 56 -6.96 -7.48 9.99
CA TYR A 56 -7.03 -6.44 8.96
C TYR A 56 -8.44 -6.16 8.43
N THR A 57 -9.48 -6.89 8.86
CA THR A 57 -10.88 -6.54 8.57
C THR A 57 -11.39 -5.36 9.38
N GLN A 58 -10.66 -4.95 10.43
CA GLN A 58 -10.98 -3.79 11.24
C GLN A 58 -9.94 -2.68 11.03
N ARG A 59 -10.29 -1.45 11.39
CA ARG A 59 -9.36 -0.31 11.34
C ARG A 59 -8.34 -0.46 12.47
N LEU A 60 -7.11 -0.77 12.12
CA LEU A 60 -6.00 -0.94 13.06
C LEU A 60 -5.18 0.35 13.20
N ASP A 61 -4.24 0.37 14.15
CA ASP A 61 -3.21 1.41 14.27
C ASP A 61 -2.00 1.16 13.35
N THR A 62 -2.17 0.30 12.33
CA THR A 62 -1.20 0.09 11.24
C THR A 62 -1.48 1.05 10.08
N GLN A 63 -0.51 1.24 9.20
CA GLN A 63 -0.69 2.07 8.00
C GLN A 63 -1.61 1.41 6.95
N VAL A 64 -1.64 0.08 6.93
CA VAL A 64 -2.45 -0.73 6.01
C VAL A 64 -3.39 -1.64 6.80
N ASP A 65 -4.66 -1.64 6.42
CA ASP A 65 -5.71 -2.62 6.71
C ASP A 65 -6.76 -2.53 5.59
N LEU A 66 -7.74 -3.44 5.53
CA LEU A 66 -8.69 -3.49 4.41
C LEU A 66 -9.55 -2.22 4.30
N ILE A 67 -9.88 -1.58 5.42
CA ILE A 67 -10.65 -0.33 5.42
C ILE A 67 -9.82 0.80 4.79
N LYS A 68 -8.55 0.92 5.18
CA LYS A 68 -7.64 1.91 4.58
C LYS A 68 -7.29 1.61 3.13
N MET A 69 -7.20 0.32 2.75
CA MET A 69 -7.00 -0.09 1.37
C MET A 69 -8.18 0.32 0.49
N GLU A 70 -9.41 0.21 1.00
CA GLU A 70 -10.60 0.67 0.29
C GLU A 70 -10.63 2.19 0.17
N GLU A 71 -10.47 2.92 1.27
CA GLU A 71 -10.48 4.39 1.27
C GLU A 71 -9.37 5.02 0.43
N GLY A 72 -8.19 4.39 0.42
CA GLY A 72 -7.01 4.84 -0.31
C GLY A 72 -6.85 4.22 -1.69
N GLY A 73 -7.83 3.42 -2.14
CA GLY A 73 -7.83 2.70 -3.42
C GLY A 73 -6.58 1.86 -3.70
N LEU A 74 -6.04 1.19 -2.67
CA LEU A 74 -4.98 0.21 -2.80
C LEU A 74 -5.55 -1.16 -3.17
N ASP A 75 -5.25 -1.67 -4.36
CA ASP A 75 -5.80 -2.95 -4.83
C ASP A 75 -4.96 -4.15 -4.41
N VAL A 76 -3.62 -4.02 -4.45
CA VAL A 76 -2.69 -5.13 -4.20
C VAL A 76 -1.70 -4.75 -3.10
N ALA A 77 -1.63 -5.58 -2.06
CA ALA A 77 -0.63 -5.47 -1.01
C ALA A 77 0.30 -6.68 -1.03
N TRP A 78 1.61 -6.44 -1.18
CA TRP A 78 2.63 -7.45 -0.93
C TRP A 78 2.90 -7.51 0.57
N LEU A 79 2.29 -8.48 1.24
CA LEU A 79 2.46 -8.71 2.66
C LEU A 79 3.80 -9.43 2.90
N VAL A 80 4.67 -8.81 3.69
CA VAL A 80 6.08 -9.19 3.76
C VAL A 80 6.34 -10.22 4.86
N VAL A 81 6.85 -11.38 4.45
CA VAL A 81 7.50 -12.36 5.30
C VAL A 81 8.93 -11.89 5.56
N TYR A 82 9.06 -10.91 6.45
CA TYR A 82 10.35 -10.39 6.91
C TYR A 82 10.89 -11.19 8.09
N THR A 83 12.16 -11.55 8.02
CA THR A 83 12.92 -12.15 9.14
C THR A 83 14.13 -11.29 9.46
N GLY A 84 14.31 -10.89 10.72
CA GLY A 84 15.51 -10.18 11.15
C GLY A 84 16.76 -11.06 11.11
N GLN A 85 17.92 -10.47 10.83
CA GLN A 85 19.18 -11.20 10.86
C GLN A 85 19.54 -11.57 12.32
N ASP A 86 19.89 -12.84 12.52
CA ASP A 86 20.47 -13.35 13.77
C ASP A 86 21.74 -14.19 13.48
N THR A 87 22.23 -14.92 14.48
CA THR A 87 23.38 -15.81 14.41
C THR A 87 23.22 -16.88 13.32
N LEU A 88 24.31 -17.13 12.59
CA LEU A 88 24.39 -18.18 11.57
C LEU A 88 24.65 -19.55 12.21
N SER A 89 23.69 -20.03 12.99
CA SER A 89 23.70 -21.33 13.67
C SER A 89 22.42 -22.10 13.37
N GLU A 90 22.40 -23.39 13.71
CA GLU A 90 21.21 -24.23 13.57
C GLU A 90 20.01 -23.66 14.33
N GLU A 91 20.23 -23.13 15.53
CA GLU A 91 19.20 -22.48 16.35
C GLU A 91 18.71 -21.17 15.71
N GLY A 92 19.62 -20.36 15.14
CA GLY A 92 19.26 -19.13 14.43
C GLY A 92 18.40 -19.41 13.19
N TYR A 93 18.74 -20.45 12.42
CA TYR A 93 17.95 -20.88 11.26
C TYR A 93 16.59 -21.46 11.65
N ALA A 94 16.51 -22.21 12.76
CA ALA A 94 15.23 -22.70 13.27
C ALA A 94 14.31 -21.54 13.68
N ALA A 95 14.83 -20.54 14.38
CA ALA A 95 14.07 -19.34 14.76
C ALA A 95 13.63 -18.52 13.54
N ALA A 96 14.50 -18.38 12.53
CA ALA A 96 14.18 -17.72 11.26
C ALA A 96 13.02 -18.42 10.54
N TYR A 97 13.06 -19.75 10.47
CA TYR A 97 12.01 -20.57 9.89
C TYR A 97 10.69 -20.42 10.64
N GLU A 98 10.69 -20.51 11.97
CA GLU A 98 9.48 -20.36 12.79
C GLU A 98 8.81 -18.99 12.59
N ASN A 99 9.60 -17.91 12.54
CA ASN A 99 9.09 -16.57 12.25
C ASN A 99 8.48 -16.47 10.84
N ALA A 100 9.20 -17.00 9.83
CA ALA A 100 8.73 -16.96 8.45
C ALA A 100 7.43 -17.75 8.27
N ASP A 101 7.38 -18.98 8.79
CA ASP A 101 6.20 -19.85 8.77
C ASP A 101 5.00 -19.22 9.48
N ALA A 102 5.21 -18.56 10.62
CA ALA A 102 4.15 -17.83 11.31
C ALA A 102 3.56 -16.70 10.47
N LYS A 103 4.38 -15.98 9.69
CA LYS A 103 3.93 -14.92 8.79
C LYS A 103 3.20 -15.47 7.56
N PHE A 104 3.68 -16.57 6.95
CA PHE A 104 2.94 -17.27 5.90
C PHE A 104 1.55 -17.68 6.39
N LYS A 105 1.47 -18.36 7.55
CA LYS A 105 0.20 -18.77 8.15
C LYS A 105 -0.72 -17.60 8.45
N ALA A 106 -0.17 -16.47 8.92
CA ALA A 106 -0.96 -15.26 9.15
C ALA A 106 -1.58 -14.73 7.84
N ILE A 107 -0.82 -14.68 6.75
CA ILE A 107 -1.31 -14.22 5.44
C ILE A 107 -2.39 -15.16 4.90
N HIS A 108 -2.16 -16.47 4.96
CA HIS A 108 -3.17 -17.47 4.56
C HIS A 108 -4.44 -17.34 5.41
N ARG A 109 -4.31 -17.20 6.73
CA ARG A 109 -5.46 -16.99 7.62
C ARG A 109 -6.26 -15.74 7.27
N LEU A 110 -5.60 -14.64 6.88
CA LEU A 110 -6.30 -13.43 6.46
C LEU A 110 -7.23 -13.72 5.28
N VAL A 111 -6.70 -14.32 4.21
CA VAL A 111 -7.43 -14.47 2.95
C VAL A 111 -8.35 -15.70 2.90
N GLU A 112 -8.09 -16.72 3.71
CA GLU A 112 -8.87 -17.97 3.72
C GLU A 112 -9.97 -17.97 4.80
N GLU A 113 -9.71 -17.36 5.96
CA GLU A 113 -10.61 -17.43 7.12
C GLU A 113 -11.22 -16.08 7.48
N LEU A 114 -10.40 -15.03 7.56
CA LEU A 114 -10.82 -13.75 8.16
C LEU A 114 -11.52 -12.82 7.16
N ALA A 115 -11.08 -12.82 5.90
CA ALA A 115 -11.54 -11.91 4.86
C ALA A 115 -11.75 -12.57 3.46
N PRO A 116 -12.33 -13.78 3.35
CA PRO A 116 -12.41 -14.51 2.08
C PRO A 116 -13.29 -13.84 1.02
N ASN A 117 -14.18 -12.94 1.43
CA ASN A 117 -15.05 -12.19 0.52
C ASN A 117 -14.41 -10.87 0.06
N GLU A 118 -13.46 -10.35 0.84
CA GLU A 118 -12.85 -9.03 0.66
C GLU A 118 -11.44 -9.12 0.03
N MET A 119 -10.69 -10.19 0.30
CA MET A 119 -9.31 -10.34 -0.15
C MET A 119 -9.00 -11.78 -0.59
N GLU A 120 -8.13 -11.92 -1.59
CA GLU A 120 -7.69 -13.23 -2.10
C GLU A 120 -6.19 -13.23 -2.41
N LEU A 121 -5.54 -14.40 -2.27
CA LEU A 121 -4.12 -14.58 -2.57
C LEU A 121 -3.88 -14.72 -4.07
N ALA A 122 -2.93 -13.96 -4.62
CA ALA A 122 -2.42 -14.14 -5.97
C ALA A 122 -0.94 -14.53 -5.95
N THR A 123 -0.58 -15.46 -6.83
CA THR A 123 0.80 -15.87 -7.11
C THR A 123 1.24 -15.50 -8.54
N THR A 124 0.30 -15.04 -9.37
CA THR A 124 0.55 -14.61 -10.74
C THR A 124 -0.13 -13.28 -11.05
N SER A 125 0.38 -12.56 -12.05
CA SER A 125 -0.26 -11.32 -12.52
C SER A 125 -1.62 -11.55 -13.18
N ALA A 126 -1.89 -12.76 -13.69
CA ALA A 126 -3.20 -13.13 -14.21
C ALA A 126 -4.23 -13.25 -13.09
N GLU A 127 -3.85 -13.84 -11.95
CA GLU A 127 -4.70 -13.92 -10.76
C GLU A 127 -4.97 -12.54 -10.18
N VAL A 128 -3.97 -11.66 -10.09
CA VAL A 128 -4.17 -10.25 -9.68
C VAL A 128 -5.29 -9.61 -10.49
N ARG A 129 -5.22 -9.69 -11.82
CA ARG A 129 -6.23 -9.09 -12.71
C ARG A 129 -7.61 -9.71 -12.53
N ARG A 130 -7.68 -11.03 -12.35
CA ARG A 130 -8.95 -11.74 -12.11
C ARG A 130 -9.59 -11.30 -10.79
N ILE A 131 -8.83 -11.31 -9.70
CA ILE A 131 -9.32 -11.00 -8.35
C ILE A 131 -9.79 -9.54 -8.26
N VAL A 132 -9.04 -8.59 -8.83
CA VAL A 132 -9.48 -7.19 -8.89
C VAL A 132 -10.76 -7.05 -9.72
N ALA A 133 -10.90 -7.77 -10.83
CA ALA A 133 -12.12 -7.76 -11.63
C ALA A 133 -13.34 -8.37 -10.90
N GLU A 134 -13.11 -9.20 -9.88
CA GLU A 134 -14.15 -9.73 -8.97
C GLU A 134 -14.49 -8.74 -7.85
N GLY A 135 -13.80 -7.60 -7.76
CA GLY A 135 -14.04 -6.56 -6.76
C GLY A 135 -13.35 -6.81 -5.41
N LYS A 136 -12.40 -7.75 -5.35
CA LYS A 136 -11.63 -8.06 -4.14
C LYS A 136 -10.27 -7.36 -4.14
N LYS A 137 -9.72 -7.15 -2.94
CA LYS A 137 -8.31 -6.81 -2.75
C LYS A 137 -7.43 -8.03 -2.95
N VAL A 138 -6.15 -7.81 -3.25
CA VAL A 138 -5.19 -8.88 -3.54
C VAL A 138 -4.09 -8.88 -2.50
N ALA A 139 -3.87 -10.05 -1.88
CA ALA A 139 -2.64 -10.34 -1.17
C ALA A 139 -1.63 -10.94 -2.15
N MET A 140 -0.40 -10.45 -2.13
CA MET A 140 0.77 -11.16 -2.66
C MET A 140 1.77 -11.32 -1.53
N ILE A 141 2.71 -12.26 -1.66
CA ILE A 141 3.70 -12.54 -0.61
C ILE A 141 5.09 -12.16 -1.11
N GLY A 142 5.75 -11.26 -0.39
CA GLY A 142 7.18 -10.98 -0.53
C GLY A 142 7.95 -11.63 0.61
N VAL A 143 9.12 -12.20 0.33
CA VAL A 143 10.05 -12.68 1.37
C VAL A 143 11.21 -11.71 1.46
N GLU A 144 11.43 -11.15 2.63
CA GLU A 144 12.57 -10.28 2.90
C GLU A 144 13.51 -10.96 3.90
N ASN A 145 14.77 -11.05 3.50
CA ASN A 145 15.85 -11.78 4.16
C ASN A 145 15.70 -13.32 4.12
N ALA A 146 16.59 -13.98 3.36
CA ALA A 146 16.62 -15.43 3.12
C ALA A 146 17.58 -16.16 4.06
N SER A 147 17.59 -15.76 5.34
CA SER A 147 18.41 -16.34 6.41
C SER A 147 18.08 -17.80 6.67
#